data_AF-A0AAP5NIU2-F1
#
_entry.id   AF-A0AAP5NIU2-F1
#
_cell.length_a   1.000
_cell.length_b   1.000
_cell.length_c   1.000
_cell.angle_alpha   90.00
_cell.angle_beta   90.00
_cell.angle_gamma   90.00
#
_symmetry.space_group_name_H-M   'P 1'
#
loop_
_entity.id
_entity.type
_entity.pdbx_description
1 polymer ?
#
loop_
_entity_poly.entity_id
_entity_poly.type
_entity_poly.pdbx_seq_one_letter_code
_entity_poly.pdbx_strand_id
1 'polypeptide(L)'
;MVHKIDTIKHHKIISDFRLLSGLTVSIEDCAYLTKAFQEYGVEDYYISNYEGNSYLTRYVDYFIDSIPCWEYKKQYLIPLIFRDTPDTQKMFHDTYRWEAFFLLLDWYLKYNPEKVIIRCKKNKQQVIDTAFLVFRLWEICDGAAFPIANLNNLSEFEQWNQIFHLIDTGKSFRRTKEFDATRVEDLTQLEIVIAIIKLKYQALLQKQGYQI
;
A
#
# COMPACT_ATOMS: atom_id res chain seq x y z
N MET A 1 -19.03 4.73 -19.30
CA MET A 1 -19.25 3.67 -18.28
C MET A 1 -17.99 3.56 -17.46
N VAL A 2 -18.09 3.58 -16.13
CA VAL A 2 -16.95 3.34 -15.24
C VAL A 2 -16.63 1.85 -15.29
N HIS A 3 -15.40 1.47 -15.64
CA HIS A 3 -14.97 0.07 -15.62
C HIS A 3 -14.99 -0.41 -14.17
N LYS A 4 -15.81 -1.41 -13.88
CA LYS A 4 -15.94 -1.98 -12.53
C LYS A 4 -14.98 -3.16 -12.42
N ILE A 5 -14.14 -3.14 -11.39
CA ILE A 5 -13.19 -4.21 -11.11
C ILE A 5 -13.83 -5.17 -10.10
N ASP A 6 -14.07 -6.39 -10.52
CA ASP A 6 -14.60 -7.44 -9.65
C ASP A 6 -13.44 -8.31 -9.14
N THR A 7 -13.25 -8.34 -7.81
CA THR A 7 -12.20 -9.15 -7.20
C THR A 7 -12.57 -10.63 -7.20
N ILE A 8 -11.58 -11.49 -7.45
CA ILE A 8 -11.71 -12.94 -7.47
C ILE A 8 -11.08 -13.51 -6.19
N LYS A 9 -11.72 -14.51 -5.59
CA LYS A 9 -11.13 -15.21 -4.44
C LYS A 9 -10.00 -16.12 -4.88
N HIS A 10 -8.82 -15.86 -4.35
CA HIS A 10 -7.66 -16.75 -4.45
C HIS A 10 -7.61 -17.65 -3.21
N HIS A 11 -7.61 -18.96 -3.39
CA HIS A 11 -7.50 -19.93 -2.31
C HIS A 11 -6.24 -20.78 -2.49
N LYS A 12 -5.43 -20.86 -1.44
CA LYS A 12 -4.25 -21.73 -1.43
C LYS A 12 -4.04 -22.36 -0.06
N ILE A 13 -3.84 -23.68 -0.03
CA ILE A 13 -3.47 -24.38 1.19
C ILE A 13 -1.98 -24.10 1.44
N ILE A 14 -1.66 -23.46 2.58
CA ILE A 14 -0.29 -23.10 2.96
C ILE A 14 0.26 -23.96 4.10
N SER A 15 -0.59 -24.72 4.77
CA SER A 15 -0.24 -25.86 5.65
C SER A 15 -1.49 -26.71 5.91
N ASP A 16 -1.33 -27.87 6.55
CA ASP A 16 -2.42 -28.79 6.94
C ASP A 16 -3.54 -28.12 7.77
N PHE A 17 -3.26 -26.95 8.35
CA PHE A 17 -4.19 -26.20 9.21
C PHE A 17 -4.48 -24.76 8.73
N ARG A 18 -3.90 -24.32 7.61
CA ARG A 18 -4.06 -22.93 7.13
C ARG A 18 -4.38 -22.86 5.65
N LEU A 19 -5.56 -22.34 5.36
CA LEU A 19 -5.96 -21.86 4.05
C LEU A 19 -5.64 -20.37 3.96
N LEU A 20 -4.85 -19.97 2.98
CA LEU A 20 -4.72 -18.58 2.58
C LEU A 20 -5.91 -18.25 1.67
N SER A 21 -6.77 -17.34 2.11
CA SER A 21 -7.77 -16.70 1.27
C SER A 21 -7.36 -15.26 1.00
N GLY A 22 -7.16 -14.94 -0.27
CA GLY A 22 -6.85 -13.60 -0.75
C GLY A 22 -7.86 -13.15 -1.80
N LEU A 23 -7.78 -11.87 -2.14
CA LEU A 23 -8.45 -11.29 -3.29
C LEU A 23 -7.40 -11.03 -4.37
N THR A 24 -7.74 -11.32 -5.61
CA THR A 24 -6.95 -10.94 -6.78
C THR A 24 -7.87 -10.34 -7.84
N VAL A 25 -7.31 -9.92 -8.95
CA VAL A 25 -8.03 -9.30 -10.07
C VAL A 25 -7.98 -10.23 -11.28
N SER A 26 -8.94 -10.10 -12.19
CA SER A 26 -8.90 -10.83 -13.45
C SER A 26 -7.75 -10.33 -14.36
N ILE A 27 -7.34 -11.14 -15.33
CA ILE A 27 -6.32 -10.73 -16.32
C ILE A 27 -6.81 -9.52 -17.14
N GLU A 28 -8.10 -9.50 -17.46
CA GLU A 28 -8.74 -8.39 -18.21
C GLU A 28 -8.70 -7.09 -17.40
N ASP A 29 -9.00 -7.15 -16.10
CA ASP A 29 -8.87 -6.01 -15.19
C ASP A 29 -7.41 -5.58 -15.01
N CYS A 30 -6.46 -6.52 -15.02
CA CYS A 30 -5.03 -6.18 -14.97
C CYS A 30 -4.62 -5.33 -16.16
N ALA A 31 -5.01 -5.72 -17.38
CA ALA A 31 -4.70 -4.96 -18.59
C ALA A 31 -5.27 -3.54 -18.53
N TYR A 32 -6.53 -3.41 -18.07
CA TYR A 32 -7.16 -2.11 -17.85
C TYR A 32 -6.39 -1.27 -16.82
N LEU A 33 -6.09 -1.84 -15.65
CA LEU A 33 -5.41 -1.14 -14.57
C LEU A 33 -3.98 -0.74 -14.93
N THR A 34 -3.25 -1.61 -15.63
CA THR A 34 -1.91 -1.31 -16.15
C THR A 34 -1.94 -0.05 -16.99
N LYS A 35 -2.91 0.06 -17.91
CA LYS A 35 -3.08 1.27 -18.73
C LYS A 35 -3.48 2.48 -17.88
N ALA A 36 -4.37 2.30 -16.91
CA ALA A 36 -4.84 3.39 -16.06
C ALA A 36 -3.73 3.99 -15.18
N PHE A 37 -2.72 3.20 -14.80
CA PHE A 37 -1.68 3.61 -13.86
C PHE A 37 -0.29 3.76 -14.49
N GLN A 38 -0.20 3.87 -15.81
CA GLN A 38 1.08 4.10 -16.50
C GLN A 38 1.77 5.39 -16.04
N GLU A 39 0.99 6.44 -15.74
CA GLU A 39 1.52 7.72 -15.26
C GLU A 39 2.30 7.60 -13.94
N TYR A 40 2.01 6.57 -13.14
CA TYR A 40 2.71 6.31 -11.87
C TYR A 40 3.96 5.43 -12.03
N GLY A 41 4.26 4.95 -13.25
CA GLY A 41 5.41 4.08 -13.54
C GLY A 41 5.08 2.59 -13.60
N VAL A 42 3.80 2.23 -13.72
CA VAL A 42 3.39 0.87 -14.11
C VAL A 42 3.62 0.69 -15.60
N GLU A 43 4.41 -0.31 -15.99
CA GLU A 43 4.86 -0.45 -17.38
C GLU A 43 4.12 -1.56 -18.12
N ASP A 44 4.00 -2.72 -17.47
CA ASP A 44 3.35 -3.90 -18.02
C ASP A 44 2.73 -4.76 -16.90
N TYR A 45 2.08 -5.86 -17.25
CA TYR A 45 1.66 -6.89 -16.31
C TYR A 45 2.05 -8.29 -16.78
N TYR A 46 2.25 -9.18 -15.83
CA TYR A 46 2.62 -10.57 -16.09
C TYR A 46 2.04 -11.48 -15.03
N ILE A 47 1.83 -12.74 -15.42
CA ILE A 47 1.51 -13.79 -14.47
C ILE A 47 2.82 -14.31 -13.90
N SER A 48 2.96 -14.20 -12.58
CA SER A 48 4.20 -14.56 -11.89
C SER A 48 3.95 -15.43 -10.67
N ASN A 49 5.04 -15.99 -10.18
CA ASN A 49 5.11 -16.75 -8.95
C ASN A 49 6.08 -16.04 -8.00
N TYR A 50 5.85 -16.14 -6.70
CA TYR A 50 6.88 -15.77 -5.73
C TYR A 50 6.83 -16.63 -4.47
N GLU A 51 7.99 -16.80 -3.85
CA GLU A 51 8.13 -17.46 -2.55
C GLU A 51 8.83 -16.52 -1.58
N GLY A 52 8.19 -16.20 -0.47
CA GLY A 52 8.75 -15.31 0.55
C GLY A 52 7.78 -15.10 1.71
N ASN A 53 8.21 -14.37 2.72
CA ASN A 53 7.38 -13.98 3.86
C ASN A 53 6.91 -12.52 3.70
N SER A 54 5.63 -12.28 3.93
CA SER A 54 5.03 -10.95 3.73
C SER A 54 3.88 -10.70 4.69
N TYR A 55 3.39 -9.47 4.72
CA TYR A 55 2.24 -9.07 5.51
C TYR A 55 0.96 -9.83 5.13
N LEU A 56 0.83 -10.31 3.88
CA LEU A 56 -0.29 -11.13 3.40
C LEU A 56 -0.51 -12.37 4.30
N THR A 57 0.56 -13.01 4.77
CA THR A 57 0.56 -14.23 5.58
C THR A 57 1.03 -14.02 7.01
N ARG A 58 1.15 -12.75 7.46
CA ARG A 58 1.78 -12.40 8.75
C ARG A 58 3.18 -12.98 8.91
N TYR A 59 3.98 -12.88 7.85
CA TYR A 59 5.40 -13.26 7.81
C TYR A 59 5.69 -14.77 7.98
N VAL A 60 4.71 -15.62 7.69
CA VAL A 60 4.97 -17.06 7.47
C VAL A 60 5.44 -17.23 6.03
N ASP A 61 6.55 -17.95 5.83
CA ASP A 61 7.05 -18.33 4.50
C ASP A 61 5.97 -19.07 3.71
N TYR A 62 5.76 -18.66 2.47
CA TYR A 62 4.76 -19.26 1.61
C TYR A 62 5.10 -19.03 0.13
N PHE A 63 4.49 -19.84 -0.71
CA PHE A 63 4.61 -19.76 -2.15
C PHE A 63 3.27 -19.31 -2.74
N ILE A 64 3.27 -18.31 -3.60
CA ILE A 64 2.13 -17.93 -4.45
C ILE A 64 2.49 -18.25 -5.90
N ASP A 65 1.55 -18.88 -6.59
CA ASP A 65 1.63 -19.21 -7.99
C ASP A 65 0.54 -18.50 -8.80
N SER A 66 0.89 -18.23 -10.06
CA SER A 66 0.00 -17.78 -11.12
C SER A 66 -0.84 -16.56 -10.75
N ILE A 67 -0.23 -15.59 -10.07
CA ILE A 67 -0.91 -14.33 -9.77
C ILE A 67 -0.55 -13.25 -10.79
N PRO A 68 -1.51 -12.36 -11.11
CA PRO A 68 -1.19 -11.15 -11.85
C PRO A 68 -0.32 -10.22 -11.01
N CYS A 69 0.66 -9.63 -11.67
CA CYS A 69 1.54 -8.64 -11.09
C CYS A 69 1.83 -7.52 -12.07
N TRP A 70 2.07 -6.31 -11.56
CA TRP A 70 2.61 -5.22 -12.37
C TRP A 70 4.12 -5.21 -12.40
N GLU A 71 4.67 -4.88 -13.56
CA GLU A 71 6.02 -4.35 -13.67
C GLU A 71 5.99 -2.88 -13.28
N TYR A 72 6.77 -2.54 -12.25
CA TYR A 72 6.88 -1.18 -11.75
C TYR A 72 8.32 -0.69 -11.89
N LYS A 73 8.52 0.39 -12.66
CA LYS A 73 9.82 1.02 -12.92
C LYS A 73 10.92 0.03 -13.34
N LYS A 74 10.57 -1.01 -14.12
CA LYS A 74 11.41 -2.14 -14.59
C LYS A 74 12.11 -3.00 -13.54
N GLN A 75 12.05 -2.63 -12.27
CA GLN A 75 12.84 -3.25 -11.21
C GLN A 75 11.99 -4.03 -10.22
N TYR A 76 10.71 -3.67 -10.13
CA TYR A 76 9.82 -4.15 -9.10
C TYR A 76 8.64 -4.93 -9.68
N LEU A 77 8.26 -5.98 -8.97
CA LEU A 77 7.02 -6.74 -9.15
C LEU A 77 6.04 -6.26 -8.10
N ILE A 78 4.87 -5.73 -8.49
CA ILE A 78 3.76 -5.47 -7.56
C ILE A 78 2.74 -6.60 -7.71
N PRO A 79 2.68 -7.56 -6.77
CA PRO A 79 1.66 -8.59 -6.74
C PRO A 79 0.27 -7.97 -6.58
N LEU A 80 -0.66 -8.31 -7.48
CA LEU A 80 -2.08 -7.93 -7.37
C LEU A 80 -2.85 -9.00 -6.61
N ILE A 81 -2.33 -9.31 -5.42
CA ILE A 81 -2.97 -10.17 -4.44
C ILE A 81 -3.04 -9.45 -3.10
N PHE A 82 -4.22 -9.52 -2.51
CA PHE A 82 -4.61 -8.71 -1.37
C PHE A 82 -5.26 -9.59 -0.31
N ARG A 83 -5.29 -9.10 0.93
CA ARG A 83 -6.08 -9.75 1.98
C ARG A 83 -7.57 -9.50 1.72
N ASP A 84 -8.41 -10.47 2.03
CA ASP A 84 -9.86 -10.29 2.00
C ASP A 84 -10.30 -9.46 3.22
N THR A 85 -10.20 -8.13 3.10
CA THR A 85 -10.58 -7.15 4.12
C THR A 85 -11.39 -6.02 3.49
N PRO A 86 -12.24 -5.32 4.26
CA PRO A 86 -12.96 -4.15 3.76
C PRO A 86 -12.06 -3.09 3.13
N ASP A 87 -10.83 -2.91 3.65
CA ASP A 87 -9.92 -1.86 3.17
C ASP A 87 -9.31 -2.19 1.81
N THR A 88 -9.09 -3.47 1.52
CA THR A 88 -8.75 -3.93 0.17
C THR A 88 -9.87 -3.58 -0.81
N GLN A 89 -11.13 -3.83 -0.44
CA GLN A 89 -12.26 -3.48 -1.31
C GLN A 89 -12.34 -1.98 -1.60
N LYS A 90 -11.97 -1.14 -0.63
CA LYS A 90 -11.90 0.31 -0.85
C LYS A 90 -10.87 0.70 -1.91
N MET A 91 -9.78 -0.05 -2.11
CA MET A 91 -8.81 0.23 -3.19
C MET A 91 -9.47 0.26 -4.58
N PHE A 92 -10.52 -0.53 -4.79
CA PHE A 92 -11.22 -0.64 -6.08
C PHE A 92 -12.44 0.29 -6.19
N HIS A 93 -12.89 0.89 -5.09
CA HIS A 93 -14.03 1.81 -5.06
C HIS A 93 -13.62 3.28 -4.91
N ASP A 94 -12.54 3.54 -4.20
CA ASP A 94 -12.00 4.87 -3.93
C ASP A 94 -10.75 5.09 -4.77
N THR A 95 -10.91 5.66 -5.97
CA THR A 95 -9.85 5.81 -6.98
C THR A 95 -8.59 6.50 -6.46
N TYR A 96 -8.73 7.48 -5.56
CA TYR A 96 -7.59 8.19 -4.94
C TYR A 96 -6.63 7.26 -4.18
N ARG A 97 -7.08 6.08 -3.77
CA ARG A 97 -6.25 5.14 -3.00
C ARG A 97 -5.12 4.55 -3.83
N TRP A 98 -5.28 4.41 -5.14
CA TRP A 98 -4.19 3.94 -6.01
C TRP A 98 -3.12 5.01 -6.20
N GLU A 99 -3.49 6.27 -6.39
CA GLU A 99 -2.53 7.37 -6.39
C GLU A 99 -1.79 7.45 -5.04
N ALA A 100 -2.52 7.37 -3.94
CA ALA A 100 -1.93 7.32 -2.60
C ALA A 100 -0.99 6.11 -2.41
N PHE A 101 -1.33 4.95 -2.99
CA PHE A 101 -0.48 3.76 -2.97
C PHE A 101 0.86 4.01 -3.63
N PHE A 102 0.88 4.61 -4.82
CA PHE A 102 2.13 4.89 -5.52
C PHE A 102 2.97 5.96 -4.82
N LEU A 103 2.35 7.02 -4.28
CA LEU A 103 3.05 8.02 -3.46
C LEU A 103 3.74 7.37 -2.25
N LEU A 104 3.02 6.48 -1.56
CA LEU A 104 3.55 5.79 -0.40
C LEU A 104 4.64 4.78 -0.77
N LEU A 105 4.44 4.00 -1.83
CA LEU A 105 5.41 3.04 -2.34
C LEU A 105 6.72 3.75 -2.72
N ASP A 106 6.65 4.86 -3.45
CA ASP A 106 7.83 5.62 -3.88
C ASP A 106 8.63 6.17 -2.70
N TRP A 107 7.94 6.64 -1.66
CA TRP A 107 8.60 7.07 -0.45
C TRP A 107 9.33 5.91 0.24
N TYR A 108 8.67 4.76 0.40
CA TYR A 108 9.30 3.58 1.00
C TYR A 108 10.47 3.07 0.17
N LEU A 109 10.36 2.98 -1.15
CA LEU A 109 11.46 2.54 -2.01
C LEU A 109 12.68 3.45 -1.91
N LYS A 110 12.47 4.76 -1.72
CA LYS A 110 13.56 5.74 -1.59
C LYS A 110 14.25 5.68 -0.22
N TYR A 111 13.50 5.58 0.87
CA TYR A 111 14.06 5.78 2.22
C TYR A 111 14.10 4.52 3.09
N ASN A 112 13.18 3.57 2.88
CA ASN A 112 13.05 2.37 3.73
C ASN A 112 12.58 1.14 2.94
N PRO A 113 13.32 0.73 1.88
CA PRO A 113 12.89 -0.30 0.95
C PRO A 113 12.71 -1.67 1.61
N GLU A 114 13.41 -1.96 2.70
CA GLU A 114 13.33 -3.26 3.37
C GLU A 114 11.97 -3.57 4.02
N LYS A 115 11.13 -2.55 4.22
CA LYS A 115 9.77 -2.72 4.78
C LYS A 115 8.74 -3.11 3.75
N VAL A 116 8.98 -2.71 2.50
CA VAL A 116 8.06 -2.86 1.38
C VAL A 116 8.53 -3.93 0.40
N ILE A 117 9.78 -4.39 0.48
CA ILE A 117 10.30 -5.47 -0.36
C ILE A 117 10.24 -6.81 0.38
N ILE A 118 9.51 -7.76 -0.19
CA ILE A 118 9.46 -9.15 0.25
C ILE A 118 10.84 -9.79 0.04
N ARG A 119 11.35 -10.46 1.07
CA ARG A 119 12.56 -11.28 0.95
C ARG A 119 12.24 -12.58 0.21
N CYS A 120 12.32 -12.52 -1.12
CA CYS A 120 12.05 -13.67 -1.96
C CYS A 120 13.26 -14.62 -2.05
N LYS A 121 13.01 -15.92 -1.97
CA LYS A 121 14.06 -16.95 -2.18
C LYS A 121 14.43 -17.11 -3.65
N LYS A 122 13.48 -16.89 -4.56
CA LYS A 122 13.61 -17.13 -5.99
C LYS A 122 12.83 -16.10 -6.79
N ASN A 123 13.42 -14.93 -7.07
CA ASN A 123 12.90 -13.98 -8.05
C ASN A 123 14.00 -13.07 -8.58
N LYS A 124 13.92 -12.74 -9.88
CA LYS A 124 14.87 -11.82 -10.54
C LYS A 124 14.59 -10.36 -10.21
N GLN A 125 13.31 -10.00 -10.11
CA GLN A 125 12.83 -8.67 -9.71
C GLN A 125 12.49 -8.63 -8.22
N GLN A 126 12.57 -7.44 -7.64
CA GLN A 126 12.22 -7.23 -6.23
C GLN A 126 10.69 -7.22 -6.09
N VAL A 127 10.16 -8.03 -5.18
CA VAL A 127 8.70 -8.17 -5.01
C VAL A 127 8.20 -7.23 -3.93
N ILE A 128 7.17 -6.45 -4.24
CA ILE A 128 6.54 -5.50 -3.31
C ILE A 128 5.55 -6.23 -2.40
N ASP A 129 5.57 -5.88 -1.11
CA ASP A 129 4.57 -6.29 -0.13
C ASP A 129 3.33 -5.39 -0.24
N THR A 130 2.51 -5.68 -1.25
CA THR A 130 1.26 -4.95 -1.51
C THR A 130 0.32 -4.96 -0.30
N ALA A 131 0.29 -6.06 0.46
CA ALA A 131 -0.56 -6.19 1.64
C ALA A 131 -0.12 -5.25 2.78
N PHE A 132 1.20 -5.06 2.95
CA PHE A 132 1.74 -4.07 3.88
C PHE A 132 1.33 -2.65 3.47
N LEU A 133 1.49 -2.28 2.20
CA LEU A 133 1.14 -0.94 1.73
C LEU A 133 -0.36 -0.64 1.85
N VAL A 134 -1.23 -1.59 1.51
CA VAL A 134 -2.68 -1.43 1.69
C VAL A 134 -3.04 -1.23 3.17
N PHE A 135 -2.38 -1.97 4.07
CA PHE A 135 -2.54 -1.76 5.51
C PHE A 135 -2.07 -0.38 5.95
N ARG A 136 -0.90 0.07 5.51
CA ARG A 136 -0.39 1.42 5.82
C ARG A 136 -1.29 2.53 5.29
N LEU A 137 -1.84 2.36 4.10
CA LEU A 137 -2.83 3.29 3.56
C LEU A 137 -4.10 3.34 4.40
N TRP A 138 -4.57 2.20 4.90
CA TRP A 138 -5.70 2.19 5.84
C TRP A 138 -5.40 2.97 7.11
N GLU A 139 -4.21 2.80 7.71
CA GLU A 139 -3.83 3.56 8.91
C GLU A 139 -3.84 5.07 8.65
N ILE A 140 -3.37 5.51 7.48
CA ILE A 140 -3.35 6.92 7.09
C ILE A 140 -4.78 7.42 6.78
N CYS A 141 -5.45 6.79 5.81
CA CYS A 141 -6.72 7.25 5.28
C CYS A 141 -7.86 7.09 6.28
N ASP A 142 -7.95 5.96 6.97
CA ASP A 142 -9.09 5.62 7.80
C ASP A 142 -8.82 5.86 9.30
N GLY A 143 -7.56 5.67 9.74
CA GLY A 143 -7.16 5.91 11.13
C GLY A 143 -6.81 7.36 11.43
N ALA A 144 -5.90 7.95 10.65
CA ALA A 144 -5.24 9.21 11.00
C ALA A 144 -5.78 10.46 10.31
N ALA A 145 -6.48 10.31 9.18
CA ALA A 145 -6.90 11.46 8.36
C ALA A 145 -7.75 12.47 9.13
N PHE A 146 -8.70 12.01 9.93
CA PHE A 146 -9.57 12.89 10.72
C PHE A 146 -8.81 13.66 11.80
N PRO A 147 -8.06 13.03 12.73
CA PRO A 147 -7.32 13.77 13.73
C PRO A 147 -6.31 14.74 13.10
N ILE A 148 -5.54 14.31 12.10
CA ILE A 148 -4.52 15.15 11.45
C ILE A 148 -5.14 16.38 10.77
N ALA A 149 -6.31 16.25 10.15
CA ALA A 149 -6.99 17.39 9.52
C ALA A 149 -7.41 18.50 10.51
N ASN A 150 -7.41 18.20 11.82
CA ASN A 150 -7.75 19.16 12.88
C ASN A 150 -6.51 19.72 13.60
N LEU A 151 -5.30 19.31 13.22
CA LEU A 151 -4.05 19.82 13.78
C LEU A 151 -3.61 21.05 13.00
N ASN A 152 -3.18 22.09 13.72
CA ASN A 152 -2.92 23.41 13.14
C ASN A 152 -1.43 23.70 12.94
N ASN A 153 -0.55 22.91 13.57
CA ASN A 153 0.89 23.12 13.52
C ASN A 153 1.66 21.81 13.76
N LEU A 154 2.96 21.87 13.51
CA LEU A 154 3.86 20.73 13.65
C LEU A 154 3.93 20.20 15.08
N SER A 155 3.88 21.07 16.09
CA SER A 155 3.98 20.65 17.49
C SER A 155 2.77 19.83 17.95
N GLU A 156 1.57 20.20 17.52
CA GLU A 156 0.36 19.40 17.73
C GLU A 156 0.47 18.02 17.05
N PHE A 157 1.06 17.97 15.85
CA PHE A 157 1.35 16.71 15.18
C PHE A 157 2.38 15.86 15.92
N GLU A 158 3.46 16.43 16.40
CA GLU A 158 4.50 15.73 17.17
C GLU A 158 3.90 15.06 18.40
N GLN A 159 3.11 15.79 19.18
CA GLN A 159 2.42 15.28 20.37
C GLN A 159 1.45 14.15 20.03
N TRP A 160 0.67 14.32 18.96
CA TRP A 160 -0.26 13.29 18.49
C TRP A 160 0.52 12.03 18.04
N ASN A 161 1.57 12.21 17.23
CA ASN A 161 2.35 11.11 16.68
C ASN A 161 3.17 10.37 17.74
N GLN A 162 3.55 11.01 18.85
CA GLN A 162 4.16 10.34 20.01
C GLN A 162 3.25 9.27 20.62
N ILE A 163 1.93 9.41 20.51
CA ILE A 163 0.95 8.46 21.06
C ILE A 163 0.58 7.41 20.02
N PHE A 164 0.31 7.85 18.79
CA PHE A 164 -0.28 6.99 17.75
C PHE A 164 0.74 6.36 16.80
N HIS A 165 1.99 6.85 16.79
CA HIS A 165 3.11 6.31 16.02
C HIS A 165 2.80 6.10 14.52
N LEU A 166 2.15 7.09 13.90
CA LEU A 166 1.81 7.01 12.48
C LEU A 166 3.07 7.07 11.61
N ILE A 167 3.98 8.01 11.89
CA ILE A 167 5.28 8.08 11.21
C ILE A 167 6.11 6.90 11.66
N ASP A 168 6.60 6.18 10.68
CA ASP A 168 7.24 4.90 10.87
C ASP A 168 8.76 5.09 11.05
N THR A 169 9.15 5.49 12.26
CA THR A 169 10.50 5.96 12.60
C THR A 169 11.57 4.86 12.74
N GLY A 170 11.23 3.58 12.50
CA GLY A 170 12.23 2.52 12.35
C GLY A 170 11.95 1.19 13.06
N LYS A 171 12.96 0.32 13.02
CA LYS A 171 12.87 -1.14 13.23
C LYS A 171 12.41 -1.51 14.66
N SER A 172 11.21 -2.06 14.75
CA SER A 172 10.62 -2.67 15.93
C SER A 172 11.60 -3.63 16.60
N PHE A 173 12.11 -3.20 17.77
CA PHE A 173 12.54 -3.98 18.95
C PHE A 173 13.21 -3.03 19.97
N ARG A 174 13.71 -1.87 19.54
CA ARG A 174 14.06 -0.75 20.42
C ARG A 174 13.00 0.34 20.27
N ARG A 175 12.05 0.36 21.22
CA ARG A 175 11.14 1.51 21.44
C ARG A 175 11.98 2.79 21.50
N THR A 176 11.42 3.91 21.05
CA THR A 176 11.95 5.30 21.12
C THR A 176 12.79 5.80 19.94
N LYS A 177 12.25 5.79 18.72
CA LYS A 177 12.51 6.95 17.85
C LYS A 177 11.21 7.70 17.70
N GLU A 178 11.14 8.86 18.32
CA GLU A 178 10.06 9.81 18.08
C GLU A 178 10.26 10.43 16.69
N PHE A 179 9.19 11.01 16.14
CA PHE A 179 9.31 11.80 14.92
C PHE A 179 10.34 12.91 15.15
N ASP A 180 11.25 13.09 14.20
CA ASP A 180 12.29 14.12 14.25
C ASP A 180 12.11 15.07 13.07
N ALA A 181 11.62 16.29 13.35
CA ALA A 181 11.43 17.34 12.37
C ALA A 181 12.73 17.80 11.68
N THR A 182 13.91 17.41 12.19
CA THR A 182 15.20 17.68 11.53
C THR A 182 15.62 16.57 10.58
N ARG A 183 14.99 15.39 10.67
CA ARG A 183 15.28 14.24 9.81
C ARG A 183 14.45 14.32 8.54
N VAL A 184 15.13 14.44 7.40
CA VAL A 184 14.50 14.52 6.06
C VAL A 184 13.57 13.34 5.79
N GLU A 185 13.92 12.13 6.23
CA GLU A 185 13.06 10.95 6.10
C GLU A 185 11.70 11.18 6.78
N ASP A 186 11.69 11.63 8.04
CA ASP A 186 10.46 11.85 8.81
C ASP A 186 9.61 12.98 8.25
N LEU A 187 10.24 14.11 7.92
CA LEU A 187 9.57 15.25 7.30
C LEU A 187 8.91 14.85 5.97
N THR A 188 9.66 14.18 5.09
CA THR A 188 9.10 13.76 3.79
C THR A 188 8.06 12.66 3.94
N GLN A 189 8.12 11.83 4.99
CA GLN A 189 7.05 10.88 5.29
C GLN A 189 5.78 11.62 5.69
N LEU A 190 5.90 12.64 6.54
CA LEU A 190 4.77 13.49 6.95
C LEU A 190 4.17 14.22 5.75
N GLU A 191 5.00 14.74 4.84
CA GLU A 191 4.54 15.35 3.59
C GLU A 191 3.68 14.38 2.76
N ILE A 192 4.14 13.13 2.61
CA ILE A 192 3.39 12.07 1.89
C ILE A 192 2.09 11.73 2.61
N VAL A 193 2.10 11.59 3.95
CA VAL A 193 0.90 11.38 4.76
C VAL A 193 -0.12 12.50 4.54
N ILE A 194 0.33 13.76 4.60
CA ILE A 194 -0.53 14.93 4.38
C ILE A 194 -1.08 14.93 2.95
N ALA A 195 -0.25 14.60 1.95
CA ALA A 195 -0.67 14.51 0.55
C ALA A 195 -1.78 13.47 0.37
N ILE A 196 -1.63 12.27 0.97
CA ILE A 196 -2.64 11.21 0.94
C ILE A 196 -3.95 11.66 1.61
N ILE A 197 -3.85 12.34 2.75
CA ILE A 197 -5.03 12.87 3.46
C ILE A 197 -5.75 13.91 2.59
N LYS A 198 -5.02 14.79 1.90
CA LYS A 198 -5.59 15.75 0.95
C LYS A 198 -6.33 15.04 -0.18
N LEU A 199 -5.71 14.02 -0.80
CA LEU A 199 -6.35 13.21 -1.84
C LEU A 199 -7.69 12.62 -1.38
N LYS A 200 -7.73 12.07 -0.16
CA LYS A 200 -8.98 11.56 0.44
C LYS A 200 -10.05 12.66 0.53
N TYR A 201 -9.72 13.79 1.14
CA TYR A 201 -10.72 14.85 1.35
C TYR A 201 -11.16 15.51 0.05
N GLN A 202 -10.27 15.66 -0.93
CA GLN A 202 -10.63 16.11 -2.27
C GLN A 202 -11.61 15.14 -2.94
N ALA A 203 -11.34 13.83 -2.90
CA ALA A 203 -12.26 12.84 -3.44
C ALA A 203 -13.64 12.85 -2.74
N LEU A 204 -13.67 13.07 -1.42
CA LEU A 204 -14.93 13.21 -0.67
C LEU A 204 -15.73 14.44 -1.09
N LEU A 205 -15.07 15.58 -1.23
CA LEU A 205 -15.70 16.83 -1.67
C LEU A 205 -16.24 16.71 -3.11
N GLN A 206 -15.47 16.11 -4.02
CA GLN A 206 -15.93 15.84 -5.39
C GLN A 206 -17.16 14.93 -5.42
N LYS A 207 -17.19 13.87 -4.59
CA LYS A 207 -18.37 12.98 -4.45
C LYS A 207 -19.61 13.73 -3.93
N GLN A 208 -19.42 14.81 -3.18
CA GLN A 208 -20.50 15.68 -2.69
C GLN A 208 -20.91 16.78 -3.68
N GLY A 209 -20.28 16.83 -4.87
CA GLY A 209 -20.60 17.79 -5.92
C GLY A 209 -19.85 19.12 -5.83
N TYR A 210 -18.85 19.24 -4.95
CA TYR A 210 -17.99 20.42 -4.92
C TYR A 210 -17.00 20.41 -6.10
N GLN A 211 -16.85 21.55 -6.76
CA GLN A 211 -15.75 21.79 -7.70
C GLN A 211 -14.51 22.20 -6.90
N ILE A 212 -13.37 21.56 -7.16
CA ILE A 212 -12.10 21.74 -6.46
C ILE A 212 -11.05 22.21 -7.46
#